data_AF-A0A7Y4NC01-F1
#
_entry.id   AF-A0A7Y4NC01-F1
#
_cell.length_a   1.000
_cell.length_b   1.000
_cell.length_c   1.000
_cell.angle_alpha   90.00
_cell.angle_beta   90.00
_cell.angle_gamma   90.00
#
_symmetry.space_group_name_H-M   'P 1'
#
loop_
_entity.id
_entity.type
_entity.pdbx_description
1 polymer ?
#
loop_
_entity_poly.entity_id
_entity_poly.type
_entity_poly.pdbx_seq_one_letter_code
_entity_poly.pdbx_strand_id
1 'polypeptide(L)'
;MHSIRGLPARFGALLLPGALLMALPQSAAATAQVKPDATLAGLERLSHRRVFFGHQSVGGNILDGLRGLRPSPGPTAPAIVEVKDASATIPQGTLAHAFVGQNEQPETKLAHFERLLDGGVAKQVDVALMKFCYIDFTSSTDAKALFDKYRATLAGLKSRHPGVTFVHVTTPLTTVQRGAKAWFNELRGRPVFGVGENVSREAFNALMRQTYGGKEPLFDLAALESSQADGTRETYEVNGRAYPALVPAYSDDGAHLNAQGQARVASALVAFLAALPEAPASAKAGP
;
A
#
# COMPACT_ATOMS: atom_id res chain seq x y z
N MET A 1 -12.75 56.83 38.44
CA MET A 1 -11.69 55.81 38.50
C MET A 1 -12.34 54.45 38.28
N HIS A 2 -11.93 53.76 37.20
CA HIS A 2 -12.06 52.33 36.79
C HIS A 2 -13.22 51.43 37.28
N SER A 3 -13.69 50.38 36.60
CA SER A 3 -13.71 49.87 35.22
C SER A 3 -14.26 48.43 35.33
N ILE A 4 -15.40 48.14 34.69
CA ILE A 4 -15.70 46.98 33.81
C ILE A 4 -15.11 45.56 34.11
N ARG A 5 -16.04 44.59 34.16
CA ARG A 5 -16.02 43.14 33.75
C ARG A 5 -15.24 42.09 34.56
N GLY A 6 -15.90 40.93 34.71
CA GLY A 6 -15.29 39.63 34.43
C GLY A 6 -15.77 38.47 35.30
N LEU A 7 -16.78 37.71 34.82
CA LEU A 7 -16.91 36.29 35.19
C LEU A 7 -15.71 35.52 34.60
N PRO A 8 -15.19 34.50 35.29
CA PRO A 8 -14.59 33.36 34.62
C PRO A 8 -15.50 32.14 34.68
N ALA A 9 -15.66 31.57 33.49
CA ALA A 9 -16.42 30.37 33.20
C ALA A 9 -15.82 29.12 33.85
N ARG A 10 -16.69 28.19 34.19
CA ARG A 10 -16.36 26.80 34.50
C ARG A 10 -15.74 26.16 33.25
N PHE A 11 -14.43 25.91 33.28
CA PHE A 11 -13.80 25.00 32.31
C PHE A 11 -14.14 23.57 32.72
N GLY A 12 -15.10 22.97 32.02
CA GLY A 12 -15.30 21.53 32.03
C GLY A 12 -14.07 20.86 31.44
N ALA A 13 -13.39 20.02 32.23
CA ALA A 13 -12.38 19.11 31.73
C ALA A 13 -13.05 18.09 30.81
N LEU A 14 -12.89 18.26 29.50
CA LEU A 14 -13.26 17.24 28.52
C LEU A 14 -12.18 16.15 28.55
N LEU A 15 -12.43 15.10 29.35
CA LEU A 15 -11.66 13.86 29.29
C LEU A 15 -11.93 13.20 27.94
N LEU A 16 -11.04 13.40 26.98
CA LEU A 16 -10.98 12.56 25.78
C LEU A 16 -10.55 11.15 26.22
N PRO A 17 -11.33 10.09 25.93
CA PRO A 17 -10.91 8.75 26.24
C PRO A 17 -9.65 8.41 25.43
N GLY A 18 -8.54 8.22 26.14
CA GLY A 18 -7.30 7.71 25.57
C GLY A 18 -7.54 6.33 24.98
N ALA A 19 -7.63 6.26 23.65
CA ALA A 19 -7.55 5.01 22.94
C ALA A 19 -6.10 4.52 23.04
N LEU A 20 -5.84 3.65 24.02
CA LEU A 20 -4.62 2.86 24.09
C LEU A 20 -4.61 1.93 22.88
N LEU A 21 -3.96 2.35 21.78
CA LEU A 21 -3.63 1.47 20.67
C LEU A 21 -2.63 0.43 21.19
N MET A 22 -3.13 -0.72 21.63
CA MET A 22 -2.30 -1.91 21.72
C MET A 22 -1.93 -2.31 20.30
N ALA A 23 -0.70 -1.99 19.89
CA ALA A 23 -0.11 -2.50 18.67
C ALA A 23 0.05 -4.02 18.84
N LEU A 24 -0.85 -4.80 18.24
CA LEU A 24 -0.62 -6.22 18.08
C LEU A 24 0.68 -6.39 17.27
N PRO A 25 1.65 -7.20 17.72
CA PRO A 25 2.86 -7.42 16.95
C PRO A 25 2.46 -8.11 15.64
N GLN A 26 2.63 -7.40 14.52
CA GLN A 26 2.74 -8.08 13.23
C GLN A 26 3.90 -9.06 13.35
N SER A 27 3.65 -10.35 13.12
CA SER A 27 4.69 -11.38 13.17
C SER A 27 5.87 -10.96 12.28
N ALA A 28 7.07 -10.90 12.86
CA ALA A 28 8.32 -10.57 12.17
C ALA A 28 8.56 -11.41 10.89
N ALA A 29 7.90 -12.57 10.78
CA ALA A 29 7.89 -13.42 9.59
C ALA A 29 7.33 -12.73 8.33
N ALA A 30 6.43 -11.76 8.45
CA ALA A 30 5.78 -11.11 7.30
C ALA A 30 6.69 -10.08 6.58
N THR A 31 7.76 -9.61 7.23
CA THR A 31 8.69 -8.60 6.68
C THR A 31 10.11 -9.14 6.48
N ALA A 32 10.34 -10.41 6.78
CA ALA A 32 11.62 -11.07 6.53
C ALA A 32 11.94 -11.13 5.03
N GLN A 33 13.23 -11.17 4.69
CA GLN A 33 13.65 -11.35 3.30
C GLN A 33 13.18 -12.72 2.78
N VAL A 34 12.48 -12.70 1.64
CA VAL A 34 12.03 -13.93 0.97
C VAL A 34 13.23 -14.65 0.35
N LYS A 35 13.30 -15.97 0.57
CA LYS A 35 14.36 -16.81 0.01
C LYS A 35 14.19 -16.98 -1.51
N PRO A 36 15.27 -17.03 -2.30
CA PRO A 36 15.20 -17.19 -3.76
C PRO A 36 14.32 -18.34 -4.25
N ASP A 37 14.42 -19.53 -3.63
CA ASP A 37 13.63 -20.69 -4.03
C ASP A 37 12.12 -20.48 -3.83
N ALA A 38 11.73 -19.77 -2.76
CA ALA A 38 10.34 -19.42 -2.51
C ALA A 38 9.82 -18.41 -3.54
N THR A 39 10.68 -17.49 -3.98
CA THR A 39 10.37 -16.55 -5.07
C THR A 39 10.15 -17.30 -6.38
N LEU A 40 11.02 -18.23 -6.76
CA LEU A 40 10.89 -19.02 -7.99
C LEU A 40 9.62 -19.87 -7.99
N ALA A 41 9.36 -20.61 -6.91
CA ALA A 41 8.13 -21.38 -6.77
C ALA A 41 6.86 -20.50 -6.78
N GLY A 42 6.97 -19.26 -6.27
CA GLY A 42 5.89 -18.29 -6.34
C GLY A 42 5.63 -17.78 -7.77
N LEU A 43 6.68 -17.50 -8.53
CA LEU A 43 6.56 -17.10 -9.95
C LEU A 43 5.89 -18.20 -10.78
N GLU A 44 6.26 -19.46 -10.54
CA GLU A 44 5.63 -20.61 -11.19
C GLU A 44 4.13 -20.68 -10.87
N ARG A 45 3.74 -20.58 -9.59
CA ARG A 45 2.30 -20.54 -9.21
C ARG A 45 1.55 -19.39 -9.87
N LEU A 46 2.17 -18.21 -9.96
CA LEU A 46 1.56 -17.05 -10.62
C LEU A 46 1.46 -17.20 -12.14
N SER A 47 2.27 -18.06 -12.77
CA SER A 47 2.13 -18.37 -14.19
C SER A 47 0.82 -19.11 -14.54
N HIS A 48 0.07 -19.55 -13.54
CA HIS A 48 -1.26 -20.14 -13.70
C HIS A 48 -2.42 -19.20 -13.34
N ARG A 49 -2.12 -17.97 -12.90
CA ARG A 49 -3.12 -17.00 -12.44
C ARG A 49 -3.24 -15.79 -13.35
N ARG A 50 -4.36 -15.08 -13.21
CA ARG A 50 -4.58 -13.75 -13.76
C ARG A 50 -4.68 -12.76 -12.60
N VAL A 51 -3.72 -11.85 -12.52
CA VAL A 51 -3.66 -10.81 -11.49
C VAL A 51 -3.83 -9.47 -12.17
N PHE A 52 -4.66 -8.59 -11.59
CA PHE A 52 -4.80 -7.20 -12.06
C PHE A 52 -4.31 -6.21 -11.01
N PHE A 53 -3.29 -5.41 -11.35
CA PHE A 53 -2.70 -4.40 -10.48
C PHE A 53 -2.96 -2.98 -10.96
N GLY A 54 -3.84 -2.25 -10.25
CA GLY A 54 -4.04 -0.82 -10.45
C GLY A 54 -3.03 0.01 -9.66
N HIS A 55 -2.17 0.78 -10.33
CA HIS A 55 -1.15 1.56 -9.63
C HIS A 55 -0.73 2.84 -10.35
N GLN A 56 0.18 3.56 -9.70
CA GLN A 56 1.01 4.64 -10.26
C GLN A 56 2.41 4.54 -9.66
N SER A 57 3.38 5.28 -10.23
CA SER A 57 4.74 5.53 -9.70
C SER A 57 5.38 4.26 -9.08
N VAL A 58 5.52 4.14 -7.75
CA VAL A 58 6.14 2.99 -7.04
C VAL A 58 5.62 1.62 -7.50
N GLY A 59 4.40 1.54 -8.02
CA GLY A 59 3.88 0.28 -8.58
C GLY A 59 4.68 -0.18 -9.81
N GLY A 60 5.14 0.75 -10.65
CA GLY A 60 6.07 0.48 -11.74
C GLY A 60 7.40 -0.07 -11.22
N ASN A 61 7.94 0.48 -10.13
CA ASN A 61 9.17 -0.06 -9.51
C ASN A 61 8.97 -1.52 -9.04
N ILE A 62 7.81 -1.84 -8.45
CA ILE A 62 7.49 -3.22 -8.07
C ILE A 62 7.46 -4.14 -9.31
N LEU A 63 6.89 -3.68 -10.43
CA LEU A 63 6.88 -4.42 -11.68
C LEU A 63 8.29 -4.57 -12.29
N ASP A 64 9.17 -3.58 -12.15
CA ASP A 64 10.56 -3.68 -12.57
C ASP A 64 11.32 -4.72 -11.75
N GLY A 65 11.09 -4.74 -10.44
CA GLY A 65 11.57 -5.81 -9.57
C GLY A 65 11.09 -7.19 -10.02
N LEU A 66 9.80 -7.35 -10.33
CA LEU A 66 9.24 -8.59 -10.85
C LEU A 66 9.89 -9.03 -12.16
N ARG A 67 10.20 -8.10 -13.07
CA ARG A 67 10.95 -8.40 -14.31
C ARG A 67 12.36 -8.89 -14.00
N GLY A 68 13.03 -8.27 -13.02
CA GLY A 68 14.37 -8.66 -12.57
C GLY A 68 14.44 -10.03 -11.87
N LEU A 69 13.32 -10.56 -11.38
CA LEU A 69 13.25 -11.87 -10.72
C LEU A 69 13.06 -13.06 -11.69
N ARG A 70 12.88 -12.80 -12.99
CA ARG A 70 12.55 -13.86 -13.97
C ARG A 70 13.74 -14.81 -14.18
N PRO A 71 13.53 -16.14 -14.13
CA PRO A 71 14.57 -17.10 -14.43
C PRO A 71 14.92 -17.08 -15.93
N SER A 72 16.20 -17.31 -16.26
CA SER A 72 16.70 -17.47 -17.63
C SER A 72 17.31 -18.86 -17.78
N PRO A 73 16.92 -19.71 -18.77
CA PRO A 73 15.84 -19.57 -19.75
C PRO A 73 14.56 -20.39 -19.42
N GLY A 74 13.37 -19.78 -19.47
CA GLY A 74 12.07 -20.50 -19.43
C GLY A 74 10.82 -19.63 -19.19
N PRO A 75 9.59 -20.12 -19.48
CA PRO A 75 8.31 -19.41 -19.31
C PRO A 75 7.71 -19.46 -17.89
N THR A 76 8.48 -19.78 -16.85
CA THR A 76 7.99 -20.07 -15.48
C THR A 76 7.64 -18.84 -14.64
N ALA A 77 7.23 -17.74 -15.26
CA ALA A 77 6.80 -16.52 -14.58
C ALA A 77 5.63 -15.87 -15.33
N PRO A 78 4.73 -15.14 -14.64
CA PRO A 78 3.64 -14.46 -15.31
C PRO A 78 4.15 -13.40 -16.30
N ALA A 79 3.47 -13.30 -17.45
CA ALA A 79 3.61 -12.17 -18.35
C ALA A 79 3.21 -10.88 -17.61
N ILE A 80 3.88 -9.77 -17.87
CA ILE A 80 3.55 -8.46 -17.28
C ILE A 80 3.06 -7.60 -18.44
N VAL A 81 1.76 -7.26 -18.42
CA VAL A 81 1.08 -6.62 -19.55
C VAL A 81 0.32 -5.40 -19.05
N GLU A 82 0.51 -4.26 -19.72
CA GLU A 82 -0.30 -3.07 -19.45
C GLU A 82 -1.68 -3.20 -20.12
N VAL A 83 -2.73 -2.92 -19.35
CA VAL A 83 -4.12 -2.87 -19.79
C VAL A 83 -4.54 -1.40 -19.85
N LYS A 84 -4.86 -0.93 -21.06
CA LYS A 84 -5.23 0.48 -21.32
C LYS A 84 -6.73 0.75 -21.16
N ASP A 85 -7.56 -0.27 -21.36
CA ASP A 85 -9.01 -0.20 -21.22
C ASP A 85 -9.59 -1.56 -20.82
N ALA A 86 -10.86 -1.57 -20.41
CA ALA A 86 -11.49 -2.74 -19.83
C ALA A 86 -11.79 -3.88 -20.83
N SER A 87 -11.67 -3.63 -22.14
CA SER A 87 -11.91 -4.62 -23.19
C SER A 87 -10.69 -5.48 -23.51
N ALA A 88 -9.53 -5.16 -22.93
CA ALA A 88 -8.30 -5.93 -23.16
C ALA A 88 -8.47 -7.40 -22.71
N THR A 89 -8.03 -8.32 -23.55
CA THR A 89 -7.94 -9.74 -23.21
C THR A 89 -6.76 -9.98 -22.27
N ILE A 90 -6.99 -10.70 -21.17
CA ILE A 90 -5.98 -11.06 -20.17
C ILE A 90 -5.77 -12.59 -20.21
N PRO A 91 -4.74 -13.09 -20.92
CA PRO A 91 -4.44 -14.51 -21.00
C PRO A 91 -4.10 -15.10 -19.62
N GLN A 92 -4.22 -16.42 -19.47
CA GLN A 92 -3.75 -17.09 -18.26
C GLN A 92 -2.24 -16.85 -18.07
N GLY A 93 -1.80 -16.77 -16.81
CA GLY A 93 -0.39 -16.49 -16.50
C GLY A 93 -0.02 -15.03 -16.75
N THR A 94 -0.94 -14.11 -16.52
CA THR A 94 -0.73 -12.67 -16.74
C THR A 94 -0.89 -11.90 -15.44
N LEU A 95 0.13 -11.12 -15.09
CA LEU A 95 0.04 -9.99 -14.19
C LEU A 95 -0.25 -8.76 -15.07
N ALA A 96 -1.55 -8.51 -15.26
CA ALA A 96 -2.05 -7.32 -15.93
C ALA A 96 -1.92 -6.12 -14.99
N HIS A 97 -1.60 -4.94 -15.52
CA HIS A 97 -1.54 -3.72 -14.73
C HIS A 97 -2.08 -2.53 -15.48
N ALA A 98 -2.54 -1.51 -14.75
CA ALA A 98 -3.00 -0.25 -15.34
C ALA A 98 -2.53 0.94 -14.51
N PHE A 99 -2.21 2.02 -15.20
CA PHE A 99 -2.02 3.32 -14.57
C PHE A 99 -3.39 3.92 -14.20
N VAL A 100 -3.78 3.81 -12.93
CA VAL A 100 -5.12 4.23 -12.46
C VAL A 100 -5.12 5.68 -11.97
N GLY A 101 -6.22 6.39 -12.26
CA GLY A 101 -6.44 7.79 -11.87
C GLY A 101 -5.27 8.74 -12.13
N GLN A 102 -5.21 9.80 -11.33
CA GLN A 102 -4.16 10.83 -11.35
C GLN A 102 -3.49 10.91 -9.98
N ASN A 103 -2.19 11.20 -9.97
CA ASN A 103 -1.48 11.49 -8.73
C ASN A 103 -2.07 12.72 -8.04
N GLU A 104 -1.99 12.76 -6.71
CA GLU A 104 -2.54 13.82 -5.85
C GLU A 104 -4.09 13.87 -5.82
N GLN A 105 -4.75 12.97 -6.56
CA GLN A 105 -6.20 12.85 -6.63
C GLN A 105 -6.63 11.39 -6.35
N PRO A 106 -6.49 10.91 -5.10
CA PRO A 106 -6.69 9.50 -4.78
C PRO A 106 -8.09 8.96 -5.15
N GLU A 107 -9.14 9.77 -5.06
CA GLU A 107 -10.49 9.37 -5.46
C GLU A 107 -10.59 9.01 -6.95
N THR A 108 -9.81 9.68 -7.81
CA THR A 108 -9.79 9.35 -9.25
C THR A 108 -9.16 7.99 -9.50
N LYS A 109 -8.26 7.54 -8.62
CA LYS A 109 -7.65 6.20 -8.68
C LYS A 109 -8.67 5.12 -8.34
N LEU A 110 -9.45 5.34 -7.28
CA LEU A 110 -10.57 4.46 -6.90
C LEU A 110 -11.59 4.36 -8.03
N ALA A 111 -12.06 5.50 -8.54
CA ALA A 111 -13.07 5.52 -9.61
C ALA A 111 -12.56 4.89 -10.91
N HIS A 112 -11.27 5.07 -11.26
CA HIS A 112 -10.72 4.44 -12.46
C HIS A 112 -10.56 2.92 -12.27
N PHE A 113 -10.06 2.47 -11.12
CA PHE A 113 -9.94 1.06 -10.80
C PHE A 113 -11.31 0.35 -10.82
N GLU A 114 -12.34 0.99 -10.24
CA GLU A 114 -13.71 0.50 -10.26
C GLU A 114 -14.24 0.36 -11.69
N ARG A 115 -14.08 1.39 -12.53
CA ARG A 115 -14.49 1.35 -13.95
C ARG A 115 -13.82 0.24 -14.74
N LEU A 116 -12.53 -0.03 -14.52
CA LEU A 116 -11.82 -1.10 -15.23
C LEU A 116 -12.37 -2.48 -14.84
N LEU A 117 -12.60 -2.70 -13.55
CA LEU A 117 -13.16 -3.96 -13.05
C LEU A 117 -14.60 -4.19 -13.50
N ASP A 118 -15.48 -3.22 -13.28
CA ASP A 118 -16.88 -3.27 -13.73
C ASP A 118 -16.99 -3.36 -15.26
N GLY A 119 -16.03 -2.77 -15.99
CA GLY A 119 -15.96 -2.77 -17.45
C GLY A 119 -15.54 -4.10 -18.09
N GLY A 120 -15.14 -5.11 -17.32
CA GLY A 120 -14.85 -6.45 -17.84
C GLY A 120 -13.58 -7.11 -17.30
N VAL A 121 -12.66 -6.35 -16.70
CA VAL A 121 -11.41 -6.91 -16.15
C VAL A 121 -11.72 -7.93 -15.05
N ALA A 122 -12.73 -7.67 -14.20
CA ALA A 122 -13.10 -8.57 -13.11
C ALA A 122 -13.61 -9.95 -13.58
N LYS A 123 -14.13 -10.04 -14.81
CA LYS A 123 -14.57 -11.32 -15.39
C LYS A 123 -13.39 -12.21 -15.82
N GLN A 124 -12.20 -11.63 -15.93
CA GLN A 124 -11.03 -12.32 -16.45
C GLN A 124 -10.05 -12.69 -15.32
N VAL A 125 -9.95 -11.87 -14.26
CA VAL A 125 -8.88 -12.01 -13.27
C VAL A 125 -9.29 -12.81 -12.03
N ASP A 126 -8.33 -13.51 -11.44
CA ASP A 126 -8.50 -14.25 -10.18
C ASP A 126 -8.28 -13.32 -8.97
N VAL A 127 -7.34 -12.38 -9.11
CA VAL A 127 -6.91 -11.48 -8.05
C VAL A 127 -6.88 -10.06 -8.59
N ALA A 128 -7.41 -9.11 -7.82
CA ALA A 128 -7.30 -7.69 -8.11
C ALA A 128 -6.73 -6.94 -6.91
N LEU A 129 -5.80 -6.04 -7.18
CA LEU A 129 -5.18 -5.20 -6.17
C LEU A 129 -4.98 -3.79 -6.71
N MET A 130 -5.08 -2.82 -5.83
CA MET A 130 -4.70 -1.45 -6.14
C MET A 130 -3.92 -0.87 -4.97
N LYS A 131 -3.00 0.06 -5.28
CA LYS A 131 -2.36 0.88 -4.25
C LYS A 131 -2.50 2.37 -4.54
N PHE A 132 -2.57 3.17 -3.49
CA PHE A 132 -2.28 4.59 -3.59
C PHE A 132 -0.76 4.81 -3.75
N CYS A 133 -0.37 6.05 -4.02
CA CYS A 133 1.02 6.50 -4.09
C CYS A 133 1.35 7.36 -2.88
N TYR A 134 2.65 7.52 -2.59
CA TYR A 134 3.08 8.40 -1.51
C TYR A 134 2.60 9.84 -1.75
N ILE A 135 2.60 10.28 -3.03
CA ILE A 135 2.24 11.65 -3.43
C ILE A 135 0.73 11.94 -3.31
N ASP A 136 -0.11 10.91 -3.11
CA ASP A 136 -1.54 11.12 -2.89
C ASP A 136 -1.84 11.64 -1.47
N PHE A 137 -0.81 11.73 -0.61
CA PHE A 137 -0.92 12.12 0.79
C PHE A 137 -0.05 13.35 1.08
N THR A 138 -0.70 14.35 1.65
CA THR A 138 -0.09 15.53 2.27
C THR A 138 -0.18 15.43 3.80
N SER A 139 0.50 16.33 4.51
CA SER A 139 0.37 16.48 5.97
C SER A 139 -1.04 16.89 6.44
N SER A 140 -1.91 17.38 5.55
CA SER A 140 -3.29 17.77 5.85
C SER A 140 -4.34 16.76 5.38
N THR A 141 -3.92 15.60 4.87
CA THR A 141 -4.87 14.59 4.37
C THR A 141 -5.74 14.04 5.50
N ASP A 142 -7.06 14.06 5.30
CA ASP A 142 -7.99 13.33 6.16
C ASP A 142 -7.92 11.83 5.85
N ALA A 143 -6.99 11.14 6.52
CA ALA A 143 -6.74 9.73 6.34
C ALA A 143 -7.98 8.86 6.63
N LYS A 144 -8.83 9.28 7.58
CA LYS A 144 -10.05 8.51 7.92
C LYS A 144 -11.09 8.64 6.82
N ALA A 145 -11.36 9.86 6.34
CA ALA A 145 -12.31 10.07 5.26
C ALA A 145 -11.87 9.34 3.97
N LEU A 146 -10.57 9.40 3.63
CA LEU A 146 -10.03 8.66 2.49
C LEU A 146 -10.16 7.14 2.68
N PHE A 147 -9.90 6.63 3.89
CA PHE A 147 -10.09 5.21 4.21
C PHE A 147 -11.55 4.77 4.12
N ASP A 148 -12.49 5.59 4.60
CA ASP A 148 -13.92 5.27 4.51
C ASP A 148 -14.38 5.18 3.04
N LYS A 149 -13.89 6.06 2.16
CA LYS A 149 -14.13 5.97 0.70
C LYS A 149 -13.52 4.71 0.10
N TYR A 150 -12.24 4.44 0.39
CA TYR A 150 -11.55 3.22 -0.05
C TYR A 150 -12.34 1.97 0.35
N ARG A 151 -12.73 1.86 1.62
CA ARG A 151 -13.49 0.72 2.14
C ARG A 151 -14.82 0.56 1.41
N ALA A 152 -15.56 1.65 1.21
CA ALA A 152 -16.84 1.61 0.51
C ALA A 152 -16.69 1.13 -0.94
N THR A 153 -15.71 1.65 -1.69
CA THR A 153 -15.42 1.23 -3.08
C THR A 153 -15.08 -0.26 -3.15
N LEU A 154 -14.16 -0.74 -2.30
CA LEU A 154 -13.72 -2.13 -2.34
C LEU A 154 -14.82 -3.10 -1.86
N ALA A 155 -15.64 -2.70 -0.89
CA ALA A 155 -16.81 -3.48 -0.49
C ALA A 155 -17.84 -3.60 -1.63
N GLY A 156 -18.10 -2.50 -2.35
CA GLY A 156 -18.96 -2.50 -3.53
C GLY A 156 -18.44 -3.42 -4.63
N LEU A 157 -17.15 -3.33 -4.94
CA LEU A 157 -16.51 -4.19 -5.94
C LEU A 157 -16.55 -5.67 -5.56
N LYS A 158 -16.28 -6.02 -4.29
CA LYS A 158 -16.41 -7.40 -3.79
C LYS A 158 -17.83 -7.94 -3.95
N SER A 159 -18.84 -7.11 -3.65
CA SER A 159 -20.24 -7.50 -3.79
C SER A 159 -20.63 -7.75 -5.26
N ARG A 160 -20.08 -6.97 -6.20
CA ARG A 160 -20.38 -7.12 -7.64
C ARG A 160 -19.55 -8.20 -8.31
N HIS A 161 -18.35 -8.49 -7.80
CA HIS A 161 -17.39 -9.42 -8.39
C HIS A 161 -16.94 -10.48 -7.38
N PRO A 162 -17.84 -11.36 -6.90
CA PRO A 162 -17.52 -12.35 -5.87
C PRO A 162 -16.49 -13.41 -6.29
N GLY A 163 -16.23 -13.54 -7.60
CA GLY A 163 -15.19 -14.43 -8.14
C GLY A 163 -13.76 -13.88 -8.05
N VAL A 164 -13.59 -12.61 -7.67
CA VAL A 164 -12.29 -11.94 -7.59
C VAL A 164 -11.82 -11.87 -6.13
N THR A 165 -10.60 -12.33 -5.87
CA THR A 165 -9.94 -12.07 -4.59
C THR A 165 -9.35 -10.67 -4.60
N PHE A 166 -9.87 -9.79 -3.75
CA PHE A 166 -9.35 -8.44 -3.59
C PHE A 166 -8.25 -8.39 -2.54
N VAL A 167 -7.07 -7.92 -2.93
CA VAL A 167 -5.94 -7.69 -2.03
C VAL A 167 -5.84 -6.20 -1.70
N HIS A 168 -5.80 -5.92 -0.41
CA HIS A 168 -5.57 -4.60 0.13
C HIS A 168 -4.06 -4.29 0.15
N VAL A 169 -3.66 -3.07 -0.19
CA VAL A 169 -2.24 -2.66 -0.21
C VAL A 169 -2.09 -1.35 0.55
N THR A 170 -1.25 -1.33 1.60
CA THR A 170 -0.92 -0.10 2.32
C THR A 170 -0.19 0.89 1.41
N THR A 171 -0.37 2.18 1.66
CA THR A 171 0.29 3.26 0.93
C THR A 171 1.80 3.25 1.20
N PRO A 172 2.66 3.40 0.16
CA PRO A 172 4.11 3.44 0.34
C PRO A 172 4.58 4.67 1.12
N LEU A 173 5.72 4.55 1.79
CA LEU A 173 6.36 5.57 2.61
C LEU A 173 7.42 6.35 1.82
N THR A 174 7.83 7.49 2.36
CA THR A 174 9.05 8.20 1.92
C THR A 174 10.11 8.13 3.00
N THR A 175 11.38 8.38 2.64
CA THR A 175 12.41 8.64 3.65
C THR A 175 12.08 9.95 4.37
N VAL A 176 12.67 10.15 5.54
CA VAL A 176 12.64 11.44 6.22
C VAL A 176 14.04 12.02 6.23
N GLN A 177 14.16 13.33 5.95
CA GLN A 177 15.45 13.99 6.10
C GLN A 177 15.85 13.96 7.58
N ARG A 178 17.04 13.42 7.88
CA ARG A 178 17.64 13.37 9.22
C ARG A 178 18.75 14.42 9.37
N GLY A 179 19.09 14.76 10.62
CA GLY A 179 20.28 15.54 10.97
C GLY A 179 20.07 17.06 11.05
N ALA A 180 21.18 17.80 11.14
CA ALA A 180 21.19 19.25 11.44
C ALA A 180 20.31 20.10 10.51
N LYS A 181 20.15 19.67 9.25
CA LYS A 181 19.29 20.33 8.26
C LYS A 181 17.79 20.18 8.57
N ALA A 182 17.37 19.03 9.10
CA ALA A 182 15.99 18.82 9.56
C ALA A 182 15.72 19.64 10.84
N TRP A 183 16.63 19.58 11.81
CA TRP A 183 16.57 20.40 13.04
C TRP A 183 16.50 21.91 12.75
N PHE A 184 17.26 22.38 11.77
CA PHE A 184 17.27 23.79 11.36
C PHE A 184 16.00 24.23 10.62
N ASN A 185 15.39 23.34 9.84
CA ASN A 185 14.10 23.61 9.20
C ASN A 185 12.95 23.60 10.23
N GLU A 186 13.01 22.69 11.20
CA GLU A 186 12.07 22.57 12.32
C GLU A 186 12.11 23.81 13.22
N LEU A 187 13.30 24.30 13.58
CA LEU A 187 13.50 25.57 14.31
C LEU A 187 12.91 26.80 13.61
N ARG A 188 12.74 26.74 12.28
CA ARG A 188 12.15 27.82 11.48
C ARG A 188 10.68 27.62 11.14
N GLY A 189 10.05 26.59 11.69
CA GLY A 189 8.65 26.25 11.40
C GLY A 189 8.39 25.88 9.94
N ARG A 190 9.41 25.47 9.18
CA ARG A 190 9.24 25.02 7.79
C ARG A 190 8.96 23.52 7.79
N PRO A 191 7.95 23.04 7.04
CA PRO A 191 7.66 21.62 6.96
C PRO A 191 8.86 20.84 6.41
N VAL A 192 9.27 19.79 7.11
CA VAL A 192 10.33 18.88 6.67
C VAL A 192 9.70 17.82 5.77
N PHE A 193 10.22 17.69 4.55
CA PHE A 193 9.74 16.71 3.57
C PHE A 193 9.64 15.30 4.18
N GLY A 194 8.48 14.68 4.03
CA GLY A 194 8.21 13.30 4.43
C GLY A 194 7.73 13.14 5.88
N VAL A 195 7.95 14.13 6.75
CA VAL A 195 7.61 14.04 8.19
C VAL A 195 6.11 14.10 8.40
N GLY A 196 5.43 15.11 7.86
CA GLY A 196 3.98 15.24 8.02
C GLY A 196 3.21 14.26 7.12
N GLU A 197 3.75 13.97 5.94
CA GLU A 197 3.10 13.09 4.98
C GLU A 197 3.12 11.63 5.43
N ASN A 198 4.22 11.12 6.00
CA ASN A 198 4.26 9.77 6.56
C ASN A 198 3.34 9.61 7.78
N VAL A 199 3.07 10.67 8.54
CA VAL A 199 2.05 10.63 9.62
C VAL A 199 0.66 10.38 9.04
N SER A 200 0.26 11.11 8.00
CA SER A 200 -1.02 10.90 7.32
C SER A 200 -1.12 9.52 6.68
N ARG A 201 -0.03 9.06 6.03
CA ARG A 201 0.04 7.71 5.43
C ARG A 201 -0.07 6.63 6.50
N GLU A 202 0.60 6.78 7.63
CA GLU A 202 0.51 5.82 8.72
C GLU A 202 -0.88 5.81 9.38
N ALA A 203 -1.55 6.97 9.50
CA ALA A 203 -2.93 7.01 9.96
C ALA A 203 -3.87 6.18 9.04
N PHE A 204 -3.70 6.29 7.73
CA PHE A 204 -4.45 5.49 6.76
C PHE A 204 -4.06 4.00 6.82
N ASN A 205 -2.77 3.69 6.82
CA ASN A 205 -2.24 2.33 6.86
C ASN A 205 -2.65 1.60 8.15
N ALA A 206 -2.68 2.28 9.29
CA ALA A 206 -3.16 1.73 10.55
C ALA A 206 -4.63 1.32 10.47
N LEU A 207 -5.49 2.14 9.84
CA LEU A 207 -6.89 1.79 9.59
C LEU A 207 -7.02 0.55 8.68
N MET A 208 -6.18 0.45 7.64
CA MET A 208 -6.12 -0.76 6.80
C MET A 208 -5.74 -2.01 7.60
N ARG A 209 -4.67 -1.93 8.40
CA ARG A 209 -4.21 -3.04 9.25
C ARG A 209 -5.28 -3.46 10.25
N GLN A 210 -5.91 -2.51 10.93
CA GLN A 210 -6.98 -2.78 11.91
C GLN A 210 -8.20 -3.43 11.26
N THR A 211 -8.57 -2.97 10.06
CA THR A 211 -9.78 -3.42 9.38
C THR A 211 -9.59 -4.77 8.71
N TYR A 212 -8.46 -4.98 8.03
CA TYR A 212 -8.24 -6.12 7.14
C TYR A 212 -7.21 -7.14 7.66
N GLY A 213 -6.31 -6.74 8.56
CA GLY A 213 -5.26 -7.63 9.09
C GLY A 213 -5.84 -8.90 9.70
N GLY A 214 -5.39 -10.06 9.18
CA GLY A 214 -5.85 -11.38 9.60
C GLY A 214 -7.29 -11.75 9.22
N LYS A 215 -8.01 -10.86 8.52
CA LYS A 215 -9.41 -11.04 8.12
C LYS A 215 -9.56 -11.16 6.61
N GLU A 216 -8.76 -10.38 5.88
CA GLU A 216 -8.75 -10.34 4.42
C GLU A 216 -7.30 -10.21 3.92
N PRO A 217 -7.02 -10.53 2.65
CA PRO A 217 -5.68 -10.38 2.10
C PRO A 217 -5.19 -8.93 2.14
N LEU A 218 -4.13 -8.67 2.92
CA LEU A 218 -3.48 -7.36 3.06
C LEU A 218 -1.98 -7.49 2.80
N PHE A 219 -1.50 -6.91 1.70
CA PHE A 219 -0.09 -6.75 1.41
C PHE A 219 0.42 -5.45 2.03
N ASP A 220 1.14 -5.56 3.15
CA ASP A 220 1.66 -4.42 3.91
C ASP A 220 2.97 -3.88 3.33
N LEU A 221 2.85 -3.20 2.19
CA LEU A 221 3.95 -2.51 1.52
C LEU A 221 4.70 -1.55 2.46
N ALA A 222 4.00 -0.81 3.31
CA ALA A 222 4.61 0.16 4.21
C ALA A 222 5.46 -0.52 5.30
N ALA A 223 5.00 -1.67 5.83
CA ALA A 223 5.81 -2.46 6.75
C ALA A 223 7.07 -3.02 6.08
N LEU A 224 6.98 -3.45 4.82
CA LEU A 224 8.14 -3.94 4.06
C LEU A 224 9.16 -2.84 3.76
N GLU A 225 8.68 -1.66 3.36
CA GLU A 225 9.49 -0.49 3.07
C GLU A 225 10.18 0.09 4.31
N SER A 226 9.55 -0.05 5.48
CA SER A 226 10.10 0.39 6.77
C SER A 226 10.86 -0.69 7.53
N SER A 227 11.03 -1.89 6.97
CA SER A 227 11.76 -2.98 7.63
C SER A 227 13.02 -3.34 6.85
N GLN A 228 14.15 -3.43 7.54
CA GLN A 228 15.38 -4.00 7.00
C GLN A 228 15.29 -5.53 6.90
N ALA A 229 16.29 -6.15 6.26
CA ALA A 229 16.34 -7.60 6.09
C ALA A 229 16.42 -8.37 7.41
N ASP A 230 17.00 -7.76 8.46
CA ASP A 230 17.10 -8.30 9.82
C ASP A 230 15.83 -8.06 10.67
N GLY A 231 14.81 -7.42 10.10
CA GLY A 231 13.56 -7.09 10.77
C GLY A 231 13.60 -5.80 11.59
N THR A 232 14.74 -5.10 11.67
CA THR A 232 14.81 -3.78 12.30
C THR A 232 13.96 -2.78 11.53
N ARG A 233 13.27 -1.90 12.25
CA ARG A 233 12.38 -0.91 11.64
C ARG A 233 13.03 0.46 11.53
N GLU A 234 12.90 1.07 10.35
CA GLU A 234 13.22 2.46 10.12
C GLU A 234 12.05 3.32 10.60
N THR A 235 12.31 4.12 11.65
CA THR A 235 11.34 5.02 12.25
C THR A 235 11.92 6.41 12.50
N TYR A 236 11.04 7.37 12.74
CA TYR A 236 11.37 8.71 13.21
C TYR A 236 10.34 9.18 14.24
N GLU A 237 10.71 10.13 15.09
CA GLU A 237 9.83 10.62 16.15
C GLU A 237 9.19 11.96 15.79
N VAL A 238 7.90 12.09 16.10
CA VAL A 238 7.15 13.35 16.07
C VAL A 238 6.35 13.43 17.37
N ASN A 239 6.56 14.48 18.16
CA ASN A 239 5.87 14.70 19.44
C ASN A 239 5.95 13.48 20.39
N GLY A 240 7.12 12.85 20.49
CA GLY A 240 7.35 11.67 21.35
C GLY A 240 6.70 10.37 20.87
N ARG A 241 6.19 10.35 19.62
CA ARG A 241 5.64 9.14 18.98
C ARG A 241 6.48 8.74 17.78
N ALA A 242 6.83 7.46 17.71
CA ALA A 242 7.52 6.88 16.56
C ALA A 242 6.56 6.62 15.38
N TYR A 243 7.00 6.97 14.18
CA TYR A 243 6.33 6.73 12.90
C TYR A 243 7.28 5.99 11.94
N PRO A 244 6.76 5.09 11.08
CA PRO A 244 7.59 4.39 10.11
C PRO A 244 8.02 5.32 8.97
N ALA A 245 9.22 5.09 8.44
CA ALA A 245 9.73 5.73 7.23
C ALA A 245 10.34 4.68 6.30
N LEU A 246 10.45 5.02 5.01
CA LEU A 246 11.15 4.18 4.04
C LEU A 246 12.62 4.07 4.45
N VAL A 247 13.14 2.84 4.49
CA VAL A 247 14.57 2.58 4.70
C VAL A 247 15.38 3.32 3.63
N PRO A 248 16.33 4.20 4.00
CA PRO A 248 17.08 5.01 3.02
C PRO A 248 17.82 4.19 1.97
N ALA A 249 18.29 2.99 2.31
CA ALA A 249 18.96 2.10 1.36
C ALA A 249 18.06 1.61 0.21
N TYR A 250 16.73 1.71 0.34
CA TYR A 250 15.78 1.23 -0.66
C TYR A 250 15.38 2.29 -1.69
N SER A 251 15.93 3.51 -1.61
CA SER A 251 15.58 4.60 -2.51
C SER A 251 16.76 5.53 -2.77
N ASP A 252 16.89 5.97 -4.02
CA ASP A 252 17.94 6.91 -4.42
C ASP A 252 17.48 8.38 -4.31
N ASP A 253 16.17 8.63 -4.32
CA ASP A 253 15.56 9.96 -4.25
C ASP A 253 14.70 10.18 -2.99
N GLY A 254 14.59 9.16 -2.14
CA GLY A 254 13.80 9.17 -0.92
C GLY A 254 12.32 8.82 -1.11
N ALA A 255 11.87 8.45 -2.31
CA ALA A 255 10.47 8.11 -2.57
C ALA A 255 10.27 6.92 -3.53
N HIS A 256 11.03 6.83 -4.62
CA HIS A 256 10.97 5.72 -5.56
C HIS A 256 11.91 4.59 -5.15
N LEU A 257 11.49 3.35 -5.35
CA LEU A 257 12.32 2.19 -5.00
C LEU A 257 13.48 2.07 -5.99
N ASN A 258 14.70 1.95 -5.47
CA ASN A 258 15.88 1.56 -6.23
C ASN A 258 15.92 0.03 -6.43
N ALA A 259 16.94 -0.49 -7.12
CA ALA A 259 17.04 -1.92 -7.43
C ALA A 259 16.91 -2.84 -6.20
N GLN A 260 17.47 -2.44 -5.05
CA GLN A 260 17.38 -3.20 -3.80
C GLN A 260 15.94 -3.21 -3.26
N GLY A 261 15.30 -2.04 -3.18
CA GLY A 261 13.90 -1.91 -2.76
C GLY A 261 12.96 -2.67 -3.68
N GLN A 262 13.19 -2.59 -5.00
CA GLN A 262 12.42 -3.27 -6.03
C GLN A 262 12.47 -4.80 -5.85
N ALA A 263 13.66 -5.38 -5.76
CA ALA A 263 13.82 -6.83 -5.60
C ALA A 263 13.17 -7.34 -4.30
N ARG A 264 13.31 -6.57 -3.20
CA ARG A 264 12.71 -6.89 -1.90
C ARG A 264 11.18 -6.93 -1.98
N VAL A 265 10.57 -5.84 -2.44
CA VAL A 265 9.10 -5.72 -2.49
C VAL A 265 8.52 -6.67 -3.53
N ALA A 266 9.16 -6.83 -4.69
CA ALA A 266 8.72 -7.77 -5.71
C ALA A 266 8.73 -9.22 -5.21
N SER A 267 9.80 -9.65 -4.54
CA SER A 267 9.88 -11.02 -3.99
C SER A 267 8.80 -11.26 -2.93
N ALA A 268 8.55 -10.26 -2.08
CA ALA A 268 7.48 -10.31 -1.08
C ALA A 268 6.09 -10.38 -1.73
N LEU A 269 5.85 -9.57 -2.78
CA LEU A 269 4.58 -9.60 -3.51
C LEU A 269 4.34 -10.94 -4.20
N VAL A 270 5.38 -11.51 -4.82
CA VAL A 270 5.31 -12.85 -5.43
C VAL A 270 4.92 -13.90 -4.39
N ALA A 271 5.63 -13.95 -3.26
CA ALA A 271 5.36 -14.89 -2.19
C ALA A 271 3.95 -14.71 -1.62
N PHE A 272 3.52 -13.46 -1.43
CA PHE A 272 2.19 -13.13 -0.94
C PHE A 272 1.08 -13.60 -1.89
N LEU A 273 1.15 -13.22 -3.18
CA LEU A 273 0.12 -13.56 -4.16
C LEU A 273 0.07 -15.08 -4.41
N ALA A 274 1.22 -15.75 -4.40
CA ALA A 274 1.33 -17.19 -4.59
C ALA A 274 0.82 -18.01 -3.39
N ALA A 275 0.62 -17.38 -2.23
CA ALA A 275 0.05 -18.00 -1.03
C ALA A 275 -1.48 -17.81 -0.91
N LEU A 276 -2.08 -16.99 -1.78
CA LEU A 276 -3.53 -16.80 -1.78
C LEU A 276 -4.23 -18.11 -2.19
N PRO A 277 -5.37 -18.47 -1.60
CA PRO A 277 -6.18 -19.60 -2.04
C PRO A 277 -6.53 -19.50 -3.54
N GLU A 278 -6.67 -20.64 -4.21
CA GLU A 278 -7.23 -20.66 -5.56
C GLU A 278 -8.74 -20.44 -5.46
N ALA A 279 -9.29 -19.58 -6.32
CA ALA A 279 -10.73 -19.42 -6.41
C ALA A 279 -11.35 -20.74 -6.88
N PRO A 280 -12.42 -21.23 -6.21
CA PRO A 280 -13.08 -22.47 -6.64
C PRO A 280 -13.62 -22.32 -8.07
N ALA A 281 -13.43 -23.34 -8.89
CA ALA A 281 -13.80 -23.34 -10.32
C ALA A 281 -15.27 -22.98 -10.58
N SER A 282 -16.17 -23.23 -9.62
CA SER A 282 -17.59 -22.89 -9.68
C SER A 282 -17.90 -21.38 -9.64
N ALA A 283 -17.01 -20.54 -9.10
CA ALA A 283 -17.18 -19.08 -9.10
C ALA A 283 -16.89 -18.45 -10.47
N LYS A 284 -16.22 -19.20 -11.37
CA LYS A 284 -15.89 -18.77 -12.73
C LYS A 284 -16.93 -19.20 -13.76
N ALA A 285 -17.88 -20.05 -13.36
CA ALA A 285 -19.02 -20.49 -14.16
C ALA A 285 -20.27 -19.68 -13.80
N GLY A 286 -20.22 -18.36 -14.03
CA GLY A 286 -21.43 -17.53 -14.16
C GLY A 286 -21.84 -17.45 -15.64
N PRO A 287 -23.14 -17.32 -15.95
CA PRO A 287 -23.78 -17.80 -17.18
C PRO A 287 -23.15 -17.33 -18.49
#